data_AF-A0A9Q4HXN7-F1
#
_entry.id   AF-A0A9Q4HXN7-F1
#
_cell.length_a   1.000
_cell.length_b   1.000
_cell.length_c   1.000
_cell.angle_alpha   90.00
_cell.angle_beta   90.00
_cell.angle_gamma   90.00
#
_symmetry.space_group_name_H-M   'P 1'
#
loop_
_entity.id
_entity.type
_entity.pdbx_description
1 polymer ?
#
loop_
_entity_poly.entity_id
_entity_poly.type
_entity_poly.pdbx_seq_one_letter_code
_entity_poly.pdbx_strand_id
1 'polypeptide(L)'
;MQIKNAVSMIPYGLLSGIVDGQEVRITQLGENGFVFRMVNQAEKIHEIWLQFFSQNGGCYKKLLIPADRMKKMEESRFFTEYTVLTEDKDYQKYVRQLLADYWKYISLKMTGEDGEVAAAYTDYPVHLDEDYAESLEEQKEEWFQEAAEKAKGQKLCENVELALELDTPQLYEAWLREPMETFAEKYWKKWGLQEHPIAKKPVERVYIGNTFCPHLFPENDILHAMLEKAKIEGISVTLTFSWIKESQIDSIRELLKFLEQRKEYMPNEIAVNDWGTAHLIRKWKQETQNCVKLNLGILLNRYKKDNRSRYLKEETNCFQETNLNSEFYQQYLKENQIERYELEACGHEIVIPKGKHSLHLPFFQTNTAQFCTLYAKCACGDRGRQKSVEQCPGYCRGLVFLYPRHLEMFGKYNTLFGYDRTSLEEMEYLNQSVRQGIDRIVVNLL
;
A
#
# COMPACT_ATOMS: atom_id res chain seq x y z
N MET A 1 -38.07 -25.40 22.35
CA MET A 1 -38.38 -24.76 21.05
C MET A 1 -37.08 -24.58 20.30
N GLN A 2 -36.98 -25.08 19.06
CA GLN A 2 -35.82 -24.86 18.20
C GLN A 2 -35.98 -23.51 17.47
N ILE A 3 -34.85 -22.87 17.14
CA ILE A 3 -34.84 -21.72 16.23
C ILE A 3 -35.27 -22.22 14.86
N LYS A 4 -36.30 -21.60 14.28
CA LYS A 4 -36.84 -22.00 12.98
C LYS A 4 -35.95 -21.43 11.88
N ASN A 5 -35.66 -22.25 10.86
CA ASN A 5 -34.85 -21.87 9.69
C ASN A 5 -33.53 -21.19 10.06
N ALA A 6 -32.87 -21.70 11.12
CA ALA A 6 -31.68 -21.08 11.66
C ALA A 6 -30.52 -21.15 10.66
N VAL A 7 -29.92 -20.00 10.35
CA VAL A 7 -28.68 -19.92 9.58
C VAL A 7 -27.52 -19.96 10.57
N SER A 8 -26.57 -20.86 10.32
CA SER A 8 -25.37 -20.99 11.13
C SER A 8 -24.21 -20.23 10.51
N MET A 9 -23.21 -19.88 11.34
CA MET A 9 -21.92 -19.36 10.87
C MET A 9 -22.00 -18.04 10.08
N ILE A 10 -22.91 -17.14 10.48
CA ILE A 10 -22.91 -15.76 9.95
C ILE A 10 -21.54 -15.13 10.24
N PRO A 11 -20.89 -14.50 9.23
CA PRO A 11 -19.64 -13.78 9.45
C PRO A 11 -19.78 -12.73 10.56
N TYR A 12 -18.81 -12.67 11.47
CA TYR A 12 -18.82 -11.75 12.60
C TYR A 12 -18.95 -10.28 12.17
N GLY A 13 -18.34 -9.90 11.03
CA GLY A 13 -18.46 -8.55 10.47
C GLY A 13 -19.86 -8.20 9.94
N LEU A 14 -20.79 -9.15 9.89
CA LEU A 14 -22.20 -8.88 9.55
C LEU A 14 -23.10 -8.88 10.78
N LEU A 15 -22.75 -9.66 11.81
CA LEU A 15 -23.48 -9.74 13.06
C LEU A 15 -22.52 -9.98 14.23
N SER A 16 -22.47 -9.03 15.16
CA SER A 16 -21.79 -9.18 16.44
C SER A 16 -22.78 -9.18 17.61
N GLY A 17 -22.43 -9.90 18.68
CA GLY A 17 -23.16 -9.91 19.93
C GLY A 17 -22.29 -9.39 21.06
N ILE A 18 -22.86 -8.61 21.97
CA ILE A 18 -22.23 -8.15 23.21
C ILE A 18 -23.15 -8.50 24.37
N VAL A 19 -22.65 -9.29 25.31
CA VAL A 19 -23.38 -9.74 26.49
C VAL A 19 -22.66 -9.20 27.72
N ASP A 20 -23.34 -8.37 28.50
CA ASP A 20 -22.77 -7.71 29.70
C ASP A 20 -21.38 -7.07 29.46
N GLY A 21 -21.22 -6.44 28.29
CA GLY A 21 -19.97 -5.79 27.87
C GLY A 21 -18.91 -6.71 27.25
N GLN A 22 -19.14 -8.03 27.24
CA GLN A 22 -18.26 -9.01 26.61
C GLN A 22 -18.73 -9.35 25.19
N GLU A 23 -17.82 -9.34 24.23
CA GLU A 23 -18.10 -9.81 22.88
C GLU A 23 -18.35 -11.32 22.87
N VAL A 24 -19.43 -11.74 22.20
CA VAL A 24 -19.82 -13.14 22.05
C VAL A 24 -20.04 -13.49 20.58
N ARG A 25 -19.76 -14.75 20.24
CA ARG A 25 -20.03 -15.27 18.91
C ARG A 25 -21.47 -15.78 18.82
N ILE A 26 -22.24 -15.21 17.89
CA ILE A 26 -23.53 -15.76 17.47
C ILE A 26 -23.28 -16.98 16.59
N THR A 27 -23.80 -18.13 16.97
CA THR A 27 -23.57 -19.41 16.25
C THR A 27 -24.73 -19.79 15.37
N GLN A 28 -25.95 -19.40 15.75
CA GLN A 28 -27.17 -19.60 14.97
C GLN A 28 -28.04 -18.34 15.03
N LEU A 29 -28.69 -18.01 13.92
CA LEU A 29 -29.57 -16.87 13.78
C LEU A 29 -30.85 -17.28 13.04
N GLY A 30 -32.01 -16.95 13.60
CA GLY A 30 -33.30 -17.08 12.93
C GLY A 30 -34.27 -16.00 13.38
N GLU A 31 -35.39 -15.84 12.67
CA GLU A 31 -36.36 -14.77 12.96
C GLU A 31 -37.01 -14.87 14.35
N ASN A 32 -37.02 -16.06 14.96
CA ASN A 32 -37.61 -16.29 16.28
C ASN A 32 -36.57 -16.38 17.40
N GLY A 33 -35.28 -16.19 17.12
CA GLY A 33 -34.24 -16.30 18.13
C GLY A 33 -32.84 -16.53 17.57
N PHE A 34 -31.87 -16.53 18.47
CA PHE A 34 -30.46 -16.74 18.16
C PHE A 34 -29.78 -17.56 19.25
N VAL A 35 -28.62 -18.10 18.91
CA VAL A 35 -27.76 -18.85 19.84
C VAL A 35 -26.40 -18.18 19.89
N PHE A 36 -25.84 -18.05 21.09
CA PHE A 36 -24.47 -17.59 21.29
C PHE A 36 -23.74 -18.48 22.29
N ARG A 37 -22.41 -18.34 22.32
CA ARG A 37 -21.55 -19.11 23.23
C ARG A 37 -20.68 -18.20 24.07
N MET A 38 -20.46 -18.59 25.31
CA MET A 38 -19.48 -17.99 26.21
C MET A 38 -18.53 -19.06 26.74
N VAL A 39 -17.27 -18.68 26.98
CA VAL A 39 -16.28 -19.60 27.57
C VAL A 39 -16.67 -19.98 28.98
N ASN A 40 -17.03 -18.99 29.79
CA ASN A 40 -17.49 -19.18 31.17
C ASN A 40 -19.01 -19.12 31.24
N GLN A 41 -19.59 -19.93 32.11
CA GLN A 41 -21.00 -19.81 32.46
C GLN A 41 -21.23 -18.46 33.14
N ALA A 42 -22.28 -17.75 32.73
CA ALA A 42 -22.73 -16.53 33.37
C ALA A 42 -23.77 -16.91 34.44
N GLU A 43 -23.58 -16.46 35.68
CA GLU A 43 -24.56 -16.66 36.75
C GLU A 43 -25.88 -15.95 36.44
N LYS A 44 -25.77 -14.76 35.84
CA LYS A 44 -26.90 -13.96 35.38
C LYS A 44 -26.47 -13.08 34.21
N ILE A 45 -27.32 -12.99 33.20
CA ILE A 45 -27.16 -12.10 32.06
C ILE A 45 -28.10 -10.91 32.24
N HIS A 46 -27.61 -9.69 32.03
CA HIS A 46 -28.38 -8.46 32.22
C HIS A 46 -28.80 -7.84 30.89
N GLU A 47 -27.84 -7.72 29.97
CA GLU A 47 -28.03 -7.08 28.68
C GLU A 47 -27.43 -7.91 27.55
N ILE A 48 -28.16 -8.00 26.44
CA ILE A 48 -27.67 -8.62 25.21
C ILE A 48 -27.85 -7.62 24.08
N TRP A 49 -26.75 -7.06 23.59
CA TRP A 49 -26.74 -6.18 22.43
C TRP A 49 -26.38 -6.97 21.18
N LEU A 50 -27.22 -6.86 20.15
CA LEU A 50 -26.92 -7.34 18.81
C LEU A 50 -26.59 -6.16 17.90
N GLN A 51 -25.57 -6.30 17.07
CA GLN A 51 -25.20 -5.30 16.08
C GLN A 51 -25.29 -5.92 14.69
N PHE A 52 -26.29 -5.50 13.93
CA PHE A 52 -26.54 -5.97 12.57
C PHE A 52 -25.92 -4.99 11.57
N PHE A 53 -25.02 -5.47 10.73
CA PHE A 53 -24.50 -4.65 9.63
C PHE A 53 -25.61 -4.42 8.59
N SER A 54 -25.86 -3.15 8.27
CA SER A 54 -26.78 -2.72 7.22
C SER A 54 -25.99 -2.31 6.00
N GLN A 55 -26.13 -3.04 4.89
CA GLN A 55 -25.51 -2.67 3.62
C GLN A 55 -26.01 -1.30 3.15
N ASN A 56 -27.32 -1.06 3.30
CA ASN A 56 -27.94 0.24 3.05
C ASN A 56 -27.51 1.21 4.18
N GLY A 57 -26.42 1.94 3.93
CA GLY A 57 -25.86 2.95 4.83
C GLY A 57 -24.55 2.57 5.54
N GLY A 58 -23.90 1.45 5.20
CA GLY A 58 -22.53 1.12 5.64
C GLY A 58 -22.32 1.15 7.16
N CYS A 59 -23.34 0.82 7.95
CA CYS A 59 -23.30 1.00 9.41
C CYS A 59 -23.98 -0.13 10.17
N TYR A 60 -23.65 -0.25 11.46
CA TYR A 60 -24.28 -1.22 12.35
C TYR A 60 -25.55 -0.66 13.00
N LYS A 61 -26.64 -1.41 12.93
CA LYS A 61 -27.86 -1.19 13.70
C LYS A 61 -27.79 -1.98 14.99
N LYS A 62 -27.82 -1.27 16.12
CA LYS A 62 -27.76 -1.87 17.46
C LYS A 62 -29.17 -2.15 17.97
N LEU A 63 -29.36 -3.32 18.57
CA LEU A 63 -30.62 -3.72 19.19
C LEU A 63 -30.35 -4.35 20.55
N LEU A 64 -31.01 -3.83 21.59
CA LEU A 64 -30.98 -4.43 22.92
C LEU A 64 -32.05 -5.52 22.99
N ILE A 65 -31.62 -6.74 23.30
CA ILE A 65 -32.48 -7.88 23.59
C ILE A 65 -32.52 -8.09 25.11
N PRO A 66 -33.70 -8.00 25.73
CA PRO A 66 -33.87 -8.28 27.15
C PRO A 66 -33.42 -9.71 27.51
N ALA A 67 -32.64 -9.84 28.58
CA ALA A 67 -32.05 -11.13 28.99
C ALA A 67 -33.06 -12.16 29.51
N ASP A 68 -34.26 -11.72 29.92
CA ASP A 68 -35.39 -12.58 30.33
C ASP A 68 -35.95 -13.43 29.16
N ARG A 69 -35.54 -13.13 27.92
CA ARG A 69 -35.85 -13.89 26.70
C ARG A 69 -34.97 -15.12 26.49
N MET A 70 -33.99 -15.35 27.36
CA MET A 70 -33.19 -16.58 27.39
C MET A 70 -34.07 -17.79 27.78
N LYS A 71 -33.99 -18.88 27.01
CA LYS A 71 -34.84 -20.06 27.19
C LYS A 71 -34.09 -21.34 27.47
N LYS A 72 -32.83 -21.43 27.06
CA LYS A 72 -32.05 -22.66 27.20
C LYS A 72 -30.57 -22.34 27.41
N MET A 73 -29.95 -23.11 28.29
CA MET A 73 -28.52 -23.11 28.55
C MET A 73 -28.03 -24.55 28.46
N GLU A 74 -27.01 -24.81 27.65
CA GLU A 74 -26.37 -26.12 27.53
C GLU A 74 -24.87 -25.98 27.78
N GLU A 75 -24.39 -26.68 28.80
CA GLU A 75 -22.98 -26.70 29.16
C GLU A 75 -22.25 -27.76 28.32
N SER A 76 -21.14 -27.35 27.72
CA SER A 76 -20.20 -28.22 27.01
C SER A 76 -18.83 -28.15 27.68
N ARG A 77 -17.92 -29.07 27.33
CA ARG A 77 -16.56 -29.13 27.90
C ARG A 77 -15.77 -27.82 27.82
N PHE A 78 -16.01 -26.99 26.80
CA PHE A 78 -15.20 -25.81 26.51
C PHE A 78 -15.99 -24.48 26.50
N PHE A 79 -17.32 -24.54 26.54
CA PHE A 79 -18.17 -23.37 26.44
C PHE A 79 -19.58 -23.69 26.96
N THR A 80 -20.32 -22.65 27.30
CA THR A 80 -21.75 -22.70 27.55
C THR A 80 -22.48 -22.08 26.37
N GLU A 81 -23.50 -22.78 25.85
CA GLU A 81 -24.35 -22.32 24.78
C GLU A 81 -25.68 -21.79 25.32
N TYR A 82 -26.09 -20.61 24.86
CA TYR A 82 -27.31 -19.93 25.29
C TYR A 82 -28.25 -19.74 24.10
N THR A 83 -29.50 -20.16 24.26
CA THR A 83 -30.57 -19.93 23.27
C THR A 83 -31.50 -18.82 23.76
N VAL A 84 -31.67 -17.80 22.93
CA VAL A 84 -32.57 -16.67 23.16
C VAL A 84 -33.70 -16.74 22.15
N LEU A 85 -34.96 -16.66 22.62
CA LEU A 85 -36.13 -16.62 21.74
C LEU A 85 -36.80 -15.25 21.86
N THR A 86 -37.10 -14.64 20.72
CA THR A 86 -37.64 -13.28 20.67
C THR A 86 -38.67 -13.14 19.56
N GLU A 87 -39.73 -12.38 19.84
CA GLU A 87 -40.77 -12.00 18.85
C GLU A 87 -40.69 -10.52 18.47
N ASP A 88 -39.58 -9.88 18.87
CA ASP A 88 -39.31 -8.48 18.60
C ASP A 88 -39.36 -8.17 17.10
N LYS A 89 -40.12 -7.13 16.74
CA LYS A 89 -40.36 -6.78 15.34
C LYS A 89 -39.14 -6.16 14.69
N ASP A 90 -38.34 -5.40 15.43
CA ASP A 90 -37.10 -4.82 14.92
C ASP A 90 -36.03 -5.90 14.74
N TYR A 91 -35.93 -6.85 15.69
CA TYR A 91 -35.10 -8.04 15.51
C TYR A 91 -35.48 -8.82 14.24
N GLN A 92 -36.76 -9.16 14.08
CA GLN A 92 -37.24 -9.91 12.91
C GLN A 92 -36.92 -9.17 11.61
N LYS A 93 -37.12 -7.85 11.59
CA LYS A 93 -36.77 -6.99 10.46
C LYS A 93 -35.27 -7.02 10.16
N TYR A 94 -34.41 -6.87 11.17
CA TYR A 94 -32.96 -6.86 10.98
C TYR A 94 -32.41 -8.22 10.55
N VAL A 95 -32.93 -9.32 11.10
CA VAL A 95 -32.58 -10.69 10.66
C VAL A 95 -32.96 -10.90 9.20
N ARG A 96 -34.19 -10.56 8.80
CA ARG A 96 -34.63 -10.70 7.40
C ARG A 96 -33.75 -9.89 6.45
N GLN A 97 -33.46 -8.63 6.81
CA GLN A 97 -32.62 -7.76 6.00
C GLN A 97 -31.21 -8.34 5.86
N LEU A 98 -30.57 -8.69 6.98
CA LEU A 98 -29.21 -9.26 6.98
C LEU A 98 -29.14 -10.55 6.16
N LEU A 99 -30.09 -11.46 6.33
CA LEU A 99 -30.11 -12.74 5.61
C LEU A 99 -30.36 -12.52 4.11
N ALA A 100 -31.23 -11.59 3.72
CA ALA A 100 -31.45 -11.25 2.32
C ALA A 100 -30.20 -10.63 1.67
N ASP A 101 -29.56 -9.68 2.36
CA ASP A 101 -28.34 -9.00 1.92
C ASP A 101 -27.17 -9.97 1.80
N TYR A 102 -27.01 -10.87 2.78
CA TYR A 102 -25.98 -11.89 2.77
C TYR A 102 -26.24 -12.96 1.69
N TRP A 103 -27.49 -13.38 1.52
CA TRP A 103 -27.88 -14.29 0.44
C TRP A 103 -27.58 -13.70 -0.94
N LYS A 104 -27.92 -12.42 -1.16
CA LYS A 104 -27.59 -11.70 -2.39
C LYS A 104 -26.08 -11.69 -2.64
N TYR A 105 -25.28 -11.35 -1.62
CA TYR A 105 -23.82 -11.35 -1.72
C TYR A 105 -23.26 -12.72 -2.10
N ILE A 106 -23.69 -13.78 -1.39
CA ILE A 106 -23.23 -15.15 -1.66
C ILE A 106 -23.67 -15.61 -3.05
N SER A 107 -24.91 -15.32 -3.45
CA SER A 107 -25.39 -15.65 -4.79
C SER A 107 -24.51 -15.01 -5.86
N LEU A 108 -24.25 -13.71 -5.74
CA LEU A 108 -23.35 -12.99 -6.65
C LEU A 108 -21.93 -13.59 -6.64
N LYS A 109 -21.37 -13.91 -5.48
CA LYS A 109 -20.04 -14.54 -5.37
C LYS A 109 -19.96 -15.94 -6.00
N MET A 110 -21.07 -16.67 -6.04
CA MET A 110 -21.12 -18.03 -6.58
C MET A 110 -21.43 -18.06 -8.07
N THR A 111 -22.18 -17.09 -8.58
CA THR A 111 -22.66 -17.10 -9.97
C THR A 111 -22.00 -16.05 -10.86
N GLY A 112 -21.49 -14.97 -10.27
CA GLY A 112 -20.92 -13.85 -11.00
C GLY A 112 -19.40 -13.77 -10.91
N GLU A 113 -18.82 -12.96 -11.78
CA GLU A 113 -17.40 -12.63 -11.76
C GLU A 113 -17.08 -11.59 -10.68
N ASP A 114 -15.81 -11.47 -10.30
CA ASP A 114 -15.39 -10.51 -9.27
C ASP A 114 -15.76 -9.06 -9.63
N GLY A 115 -15.70 -8.69 -10.93
CA GLY A 115 -16.13 -7.38 -11.43
C GLY A 115 -17.63 -7.14 -11.30
N GLU A 116 -18.47 -8.15 -11.56
CA GLU A 116 -19.93 -8.05 -11.40
C GLU A 116 -20.33 -7.88 -9.94
N VAL A 117 -19.64 -8.60 -9.05
CA VAL A 117 -19.81 -8.45 -7.60
C VAL A 117 -19.42 -7.02 -7.19
N ALA A 118 -18.29 -6.50 -7.67
CA ALA A 118 -17.88 -5.13 -7.39
C ALA A 118 -18.92 -4.11 -7.88
N ALA A 119 -19.40 -4.24 -9.12
CA ALA A 119 -20.41 -3.35 -9.71
C ALA A 119 -21.75 -3.38 -8.95
N ALA A 120 -22.12 -4.52 -8.35
CA ALA A 120 -23.35 -4.63 -7.56
C ALA A 120 -23.32 -3.81 -6.25
N TYR A 121 -22.12 -3.51 -5.72
CA TYR A 121 -21.94 -2.86 -4.41
C TYR A 121 -21.28 -1.49 -4.48
N THR A 122 -20.66 -1.14 -5.61
CA THR A 122 -19.89 0.09 -5.81
C THR A 122 -20.30 0.75 -7.12
N ASP A 123 -19.60 1.79 -7.57
CA ASP A 123 -19.76 2.36 -8.91
C ASP A 123 -18.72 1.80 -9.90
N TYR A 124 -18.24 0.57 -9.63
CA TYR A 124 -17.23 -0.10 -10.44
C TYR A 124 -17.73 -0.38 -11.87
N PRO A 125 -17.02 0.09 -12.91
CA PRO A 125 -17.47 0.00 -14.29
C PRO A 125 -17.05 -1.33 -14.93
N VAL A 126 -17.68 -2.45 -14.51
CA VAL A 126 -17.35 -3.82 -14.99
C VAL A 126 -17.31 -3.97 -16.52
N HIS A 127 -18.08 -3.17 -17.26
CA HIS A 127 -18.09 -3.17 -18.72
C HIS A 127 -16.76 -2.70 -19.36
N LEU A 128 -15.83 -2.16 -18.56
CA LEU A 128 -14.49 -1.72 -18.96
C LEU A 128 -13.39 -2.72 -18.58
N ASP A 129 -13.72 -3.89 -18.01
CA ASP A 129 -12.74 -4.91 -17.57
C ASP A 129 -12.02 -5.61 -18.73
N GLU A 130 -12.59 -5.57 -19.94
CA GLU A 130 -12.01 -6.21 -21.13
C GLU A 130 -11.18 -5.24 -22.00
N ASP A 131 -11.08 -3.98 -21.59
CA ASP A 131 -10.32 -2.96 -22.31
C ASP A 131 -8.89 -2.85 -21.75
N TYR A 132 -7.89 -3.27 -22.53
CA TYR A 132 -6.47 -3.27 -22.17
C TYR A 132 -5.64 -2.49 -23.19
N ALA A 133 -4.54 -1.91 -22.73
CA ALA A 133 -3.49 -1.46 -23.65
C ALA A 133 -2.74 -2.68 -24.22
N GLU A 134 -2.10 -2.53 -25.38
CA GLU A 134 -1.24 -3.58 -25.95
C GLU A 134 0.06 -3.73 -25.14
N SER A 135 0.53 -2.65 -24.52
CA SER A 135 1.75 -2.62 -23.71
C SER A 135 1.68 -1.58 -22.58
N LEU A 136 2.60 -1.69 -21.61
CA LEU A 136 2.72 -0.66 -20.57
C LEU A 136 3.34 0.62 -21.13
N GLU A 137 4.18 0.51 -22.15
CA GLU A 137 4.74 1.65 -22.87
C GLU A 137 3.63 2.52 -23.48
N GLU A 138 2.71 1.90 -24.24
CA GLU A 138 1.53 2.58 -24.79
C GLU A 138 0.67 3.22 -23.70
N GLN A 139 0.38 2.47 -22.63
CA GLN A 139 -0.44 2.96 -21.53
C GLN A 139 0.20 4.18 -20.83
N LYS A 140 1.53 4.17 -20.66
CA LYS A 140 2.28 5.29 -20.08
C LYS A 140 2.37 6.48 -21.03
N GLU A 141 2.50 6.25 -22.33
CA GLU A 141 2.47 7.33 -23.32
C GLU A 141 1.17 8.13 -23.23
N GLU A 142 0.03 7.44 -23.13
CA GLU A 142 -1.27 8.11 -22.93
C GLU A 142 -1.32 8.90 -21.63
N TRP A 143 -0.98 8.27 -20.51
CA TRP A 143 -0.97 8.92 -19.19
C TRP A 143 -0.09 10.16 -19.13
N PHE A 144 1.12 10.09 -19.70
CA PHE A 144 2.10 11.16 -19.62
C PHE A 144 1.86 12.26 -20.66
N GLN A 145 1.29 11.94 -21.83
CA GLN A 145 0.84 12.97 -22.78
C GLN A 145 -0.28 13.80 -22.17
N GLU A 146 -1.29 13.15 -21.57
CA GLU A 146 -2.38 13.87 -20.90
C GLU A 146 -1.87 14.74 -19.74
N ALA A 147 -0.92 14.23 -18.96
CA ALA A 147 -0.25 14.99 -17.91
C ALA A 147 0.52 16.21 -18.45
N ALA A 148 1.29 16.04 -19.54
CA ALA A 148 2.01 17.13 -20.18
C ALA A 148 1.08 18.24 -20.67
N GLU A 149 -0.07 17.87 -21.25
CA GLU A 149 -1.07 18.82 -21.72
C GLU A 149 -1.72 19.60 -20.57
N LYS A 150 -2.17 18.90 -19.52
CA LYS A 150 -2.84 19.53 -18.37
C LYS A 150 -1.89 20.41 -17.56
N ALA A 151 -0.64 20.00 -17.38
CA ALA A 151 0.37 20.76 -16.64
C ALA A 151 0.91 21.98 -17.41
N LYS A 152 0.57 22.12 -18.69
CA LYS A 152 1.12 23.17 -19.56
C LYS A 152 0.81 24.57 -19.03
N GLY A 153 1.87 25.36 -18.82
CA GLY A 153 1.77 26.73 -18.33
C GLY A 153 1.60 26.86 -16.81
N GLN A 154 1.45 25.75 -16.09
CA GLN A 154 1.48 25.75 -14.63
C GLN A 154 2.90 25.92 -14.08
N LYS A 155 3.02 26.19 -12.79
CA LYS A 155 4.31 26.41 -12.11
C LYS A 155 4.42 25.55 -10.85
N LEU A 156 5.57 24.92 -10.70
CA LEU A 156 5.97 24.24 -9.48
C LEU A 156 6.76 25.21 -8.57
N CYS A 157 6.61 25.06 -7.26
CA CYS A 157 7.34 25.83 -6.27
C CYS A 157 8.87 25.72 -6.47
N GLU A 158 9.58 26.83 -6.25
CA GLU A 158 11.05 26.83 -6.31
C GLU A 158 11.68 26.15 -5.09
N ASN A 159 11.01 26.18 -3.92
CA ASN A 159 11.51 25.67 -2.65
C ASN A 159 11.24 24.17 -2.43
N VAL A 160 11.53 23.34 -3.42
CA VAL A 160 11.42 21.88 -3.33
C VAL A 160 12.60 21.24 -4.06
N GLU A 161 13.26 20.28 -3.43
CA GLU A 161 14.36 19.51 -4.03
C GLU A 161 13.77 18.53 -5.05
N LEU A 162 14.33 18.48 -6.27
CA LEU A 162 13.97 17.46 -7.26
C LEU A 162 14.96 16.29 -7.19
N ALA A 163 14.41 15.09 -7.07
CA ALA A 163 15.14 13.83 -7.16
C ALA A 163 14.61 12.93 -8.28
N LEU A 164 15.50 12.19 -8.94
CA LEU A 164 15.14 11.10 -9.84
C LEU A 164 15.41 9.74 -9.19
N GLU A 165 14.48 8.81 -9.30
CA GLU A 165 14.69 7.42 -8.90
C GLU A 165 15.25 6.62 -10.07
N LEU A 166 16.50 6.16 -9.91
CA LEU A 166 17.13 5.21 -10.80
C LEU A 166 16.98 3.85 -10.13
N ASP A 167 16.11 2.99 -10.67
CA ASP A 167 15.72 1.75 -10.01
C ASP A 167 15.96 0.49 -10.85
N THR A 168 16.59 0.66 -12.02
CA THR A 168 16.90 -0.42 -12.95
C THR A 168 18.33 -0.31 -13.49
N PRO A 169 18.96 -1.46 -13.85
CA PRO A 169 20.27 -1.48 -14.50
C PRO A 169 20.38 -0.57 -15.73
N GLN A 170 19.31 -0.48 -16.53
CA GLN A 170 19.27 0.37 -17.71
C GLN A 170 19.42 1.85 -17.37
N LEU A 171 18.79 2.31 -16.28
CA LEU A 171 18.91 3.69 -15.82
C LEU A 171 20.29 3.98 -15.22
N TYR A 172 20.87 3.01 -14.50
CA TYR A 172 22.25 3.11 -13.99
C TYR A 172 23.24 3.33 -15.12
N GLU A 173 23.20 2.46 -16.14
CA GLU A 173 24.08 2.55 -17.31
C GLU A 173 23.85 3.82 -18.11
N ALA A 174 22.59 4.24 -18.30
CA ALA A 174 22.25 5.44 -19.05
C ALA A 174 22.81 6.70 -18.39
N TRP A 175 22.66 6.84 -17.06
CA TRP A 175 23.25 7.98 -16.37
C TRP A 175 24.78 7.92 -16.38
N LEU A 176 25.41 6.76 -16.16
CA LEU A 176 26.88 6.67 -16.19
C LEU A 176 27.52 7.13 -17.50
N ARG A 177 26.82 7.01 -18.63
CA ARG A 177 27.33 7.40 -19.96
C ARG A 177 27.32 8.90 -20.23
N GLU A 178 26.52 9.68 -19.50
CA GLU A 178 26.21 11.06 -19.85
C GLU A 178 26.16 11.97 -18.61
N PRO A 179 26.43 13.27 -18.71
CA PRO A 179 26.20 14.19 -17.58
C PRO A 179 24.73 14.20 -17.13
N MET A 180 24.47 14.47 -15.85
CA MET A 180 23.10 14.52 -15.30
C MET A 180 22.12 15.34 -16.14
N GLU A 181 22.53 16.52 -16.62
CA GLU A 181 21.68 17.41 -17.43
C GLU A 181 21.19 16.71 -18.71
N THR A 182 22.11 16.14 -19.50
CA THR A 182 21.78 15.43 -20.74
C THR A 182 20.96 14.16 -20.48
N PHE A 183 21.30 13.43 -19.41
CA PHE A 183 20.54 12.25 -18.99
C PHE A 183 19.10 12.62 -18.63
N ALA A 184 18.89 13.66 -17.82
CA ALA A 184 17.58 14.12 -17.39
C ALA A 184 16.74 14.61 -18.59
N GLU A 185 17.31 15.38 -19.51
CA GLU A 185 16.63 15.80 -20.74
C GLU A 185 16.08 14.60 -21.53
N LYS A 186 16.90 13.55 -21.70
CA LYS A 186 16.47 12.32 -22.39
C LYS A 186 15.43 11.54 -21.59
N TYR A 187 15.58 11.48 -20.28
CA TYR A 187 14.64 10.81 -19.37
C TYR A 187 13.23 11.39 -19.51
N TRP A 188 13.10 12.71 -19.50
CA TRP A 188 11.83 13.41 -19.69
C TRP A 188 11.30 13.33 -21.12
N LYS A 189 12.18 13.55 -22.10
CA LYS A 189 11.81 13.56 -23.52
C LYS A 189 11.29 12.20 -24.00
N LYS A 190 11.79 11.09 -23.45
CA LYS A 190 11.30 9.73 -23.75
C LYS A 190 9.79 9.62 -23.60
N TRP A 191 9.22 10.35 -22.65
CA TRP A 191 7.80 10.30 -22.28
C TRP A 191 7.02 11.56 -22.67
N GLY A 192 7.61 12.45 -23.48
CA GLY A 192 6.96 13.71 -23.88
C GLY A 192 6.85 14.75 -22.75
N LEU A 193 7.58 14.57 -21.65
CA LEU A 193 7.50 15.40 -20.44
C LEU A 193 8.58 16.50 -20.38
N GLN A 194 9.34 16.75 -21.44
CA GLN A 194 10.44 17.72 -21.43
C GLN A 194 10.00 19.16 -21.12
N GLU A 195 8.75 19.51 -21.42
CA GLU A 195 8.18 20.84 -21.12
C GLU A 195 7.43 20.89 -19.78
N HIS A 196 7.32 19.76 -19.09
CA HIS A 196 6.59 19.63 -17.84
C HIS A 196 7.22 20.52 -16.74
N PRO A 197 6.44 21.19 -15.87
CA PRO A 197 6.99 22.09 -14.86
C PRO A 197 8.01 21.43 -13.92
N ILE A 198 7.83 20.14 -13.58
CA ILE A 198 8.81 19.37 -12.80
C ILE A 198 10.14 19.23 -13.55
N ALA A 199 10.10 18.93 -14.86
CA ALA A 199 11.29 18.70 -15.68
C ALA A 199 12.17 19.95 -15.85
N LYS A 200 11.63 21.14 -15.58
CA LYS A 200 12.35 22.43 -15.65
C LYS A 200 13.24 22.70 -14.43
N LYS A 201 13.07 21.95 -13.34
CA LYS A 201 13.95 22.05 -12.18
C LYS A 201 15.22 21.23 -12.38
N PRO A 202 16.38 21.71 -11.90
CA PRO A 202 17.59 20.91 -11.91
C PRO A 202 17.41 19.67 -11.03
N VAL A 203 17.96 18.55 -11.45
CA VAL A 203 18.03 17.34 -10.62
C VAL A 203 19.13 17.54 -9.59
N GLU A 204 18.77 17.57 -8.31
CA GLU A 204 19.71 17.81 -7.21
C GLU A 204 20.10 16.50 -6.51
N ARG A 205 19.31 15.45 -6.72
CA ARG A 205 19.47 14.16 -6.06
C ARG A 205 19.10 12.99 -6.96
N VAL A 206 19.76 11.86 -6.74
CA VAL A 206 19.34 10.56 -7.28
C VAL A 206 19.07 9.56 -6.15
N TYR A 207 18.03 8.76 -6.34
CA TYR A 207 17.83 7.53 -5.59
C TYR A 207 18.45 6.38 -6.40
N ILE A 208 19.30 5.58 -5.77
CA ILE A 208 19.99 4.45 -6.41
C ILE A 208 19.60 3.17 -5.69
N GLY A 209 19.15 2.17 -6.44
CA GLY A 209 18.65 0.91 -5.90
C GLY A 209 17.16 0.79 -6.14
N ASN A 210 16.52 -0.23 -5.57
CA ASN A 210 15.12 -0.51 -5.84
C ASN A 210 14.37 -0.76 -4.53
N THR A 211 13.25 -0.07 -4.34
CA THR A 211 12.38 -0.18 -3.16
C THR A 211 11.80 -1.58 -2.99
N PHE A 212 11.53 -2.29 -4.09
CA PHE A 212 10.67 -3.46 -4.11
C PHE A 212 11.41 -4.77 -4.36
N CYS A 213 12.50 -4.73 -5.14
CA CYS A 213 13.22 -5.92 -5.60
C CYS A 213 14.73 -5.85 -5.26
N PRO A 214 15.25 -6.76 -4.41
CA PRO A 214 16.67 -6.76 -4.05
C PRO A 214 17.60 -7.10 -5.23
N HIS A 215 17.10 -7.81 -6.25
CA HIS A 215 17.90 -8.20 -7.42
C HIS A 215 18.11 -7.07 -8.44
N LEU A 216 17.51 -5.89 -8.22
CA LEU A 216 17.72 -4.70 -9.05
C LEU A 216 18.67 -3.68 -8.40
N PHE A 217 19.19 -4.00 -7.21
CA PHE A 217 20.25 -3.20 -6.59
C PHE A 217 21.54 -3.33 -7.43
N PRO A 218 22.27 -2.23 -7.67
CA PRO A 218 23.47 -2.27 -8.51
C PRO A 218 24.57 -3.18 -7.94
N GLU A 219 25.33 -3.82 -8.83
CA GLU A 219 26.57 -4.49 -8.45
C GLU A 219 27.61 -3.47 -7.94
N ASN A 220 28.61 -3.94 -7.19
CA ASN A 220 29.53 -3.08 -6.45
C ASN A 220 30.33 -2.12 -7.35
N ASP A 221 30.73 -2.56 -8.54
CA ASP A 221 31.47 -1.77 -9.52
C ASP A 221 30.60 -0.64 -10.12
N ILE A 222 29.36 -0.97 -10.52
CA ILE A 222 28.38 0.00 -11.00
C ILE A 222 28.04 1.00 -9.89
N LEU A 223 27.75 0.51 -8.68
CA LEU A 223 27.45 1.36 -7.53
C LEU A 223 28.59 2.34 -7.25
N HIS A 224 29.84 1.87 -7.27
CA HIS A 224 31.00 2.73 -7.06
C HIS A 224 31.10 3.82 -8.12
N ALA A 225 30.96 3.47 -9.39
CA ALA A 225 30.99 4.43 -10.49
C ALA A 225 29.89 5.48 -10.35
N MET A 226 28.68 5.08 -9.94
CA MET A 226 27.57 6.01 -9.73
C MET A 226 27.82 6.96 -8.56
N LEU A 227 28.36 6.45 -7.45
CA LEU A 227 28.69 7.28 -6.27
C LEU A 227 29.83 8.27 -6.58
N GLU A 228 30.86 7.83 -7.31
CA GLU A 228 31.94 8.70 -7.76
C GLU A 228 31.43 9.79 -8.70
N LYS A 229 30.63 9.40 -9.69
CA LYS A 229 30.01 10.35 -10.62
C LYS A 229 29.12 11.36 -9.89
N ALA A 230 28.28 10.90 -8.96
CA ALA A 230 27.42 11.79 -8.17
C ALA A 230 28.26 12.85 -7.43
N LYS A 231 29.38 12.44 -6.84
CA LYS A 231 30.31 13.34 -6.15
C LYS A 231 30.92 14.38 -7.10
N ILE A 232 31.37 13.95 -8.28
CA ILE A 232 31.97 14.82 -9.30
C ILE A 232 30.94 15.83 -9.83
N GLU A 233 29.70 15.40 -10.04
CA GLU A 233 28.61 16.24 -10.56
C GLU A 233 27.91 17.06 -9.46
N GLY A 234 28.29 16.89 -8.20
CA GLY A 234 27.66 17.59 -7.07
C GLY A 234 26.23 17.14 -6.77
N ILE A 235 25.85 15.94 -7.22
CA ILE A 235 24.51 15.36 -7.04
C ILE A 235 24.44 14.60 -5.72
N SER A 236 23.41 14.86 -4.93
CA SER A 236 23.17 14.09 -3.70
C SER A 236 22.68 12.68 -3.99
N VAL A 237 23.03 11.72 -3.15
CA VAL A 237 22.64 10.31 -3.29
C VAL A 237 21.82 9.84 -2.09
N THR A 238 20.69 9.22 -2.39
CA THR A 238 19.97 8.35 -1.47
C THR A 238 20.09 6.90 -1.95
N LEU A 239 20.71 6.01 -1.17
CA LEU A 239 20.67 4.58 -1.50
C LEU A 239 19.37 3.96 -0.99
N THR A 240 18.69 3.21 -1.85
CA THR A 240 17.40 2.60 -1.53
C THR A 240 17.56 1.09 -1.40
N PHE A 241 17.33 0.58 -0.20
CA PHE A 241 17.29 -0.85 0.07
C PHE A 241 15.86 -1.35 0.06
N SER A 242 15.61 -2.42 -0.69
CA SER A 242 14.39 -3.22 -0.52
C SER A 242 14.39 -3.93 0.83
N TRP A 243 13.30 -4.63 1.12
CA TRP A 243 13.28 -5.62 2.19
C TRP A 243 14.33 -6.72 1.94
N ILE A 244 14.83 -7.33 3.01
CA ILE A 244 15.82 -8.42 2.95
C ILE A 244 15.32 -9.71 3.61
N LYS A 245 15.82 -10.85 3.15
CA LYS A 245 15.74 -12.14 3.85
C LYS A 245 16.89 -12.31 4.82
N GLU A 246 16.73 -13.22 5.77
CA GLU A 246 17.80 -13.61 6.70
C GLU A 246 19.09 -14.03 5.96
N SER A 247 18.95 -14.80 4.87
CA SER A 247 20.07 -15.23 4.03
C SER A 247 20.82 -14.07 3.34
N GLN A 248 20.26 -12.86 3.32
CA GLN A 248 20.86 -11.68 2.69
C GLN A 248 21.56 -10.77 3.72
N ILE A 249 21.43 -11.03 5.02
CA ILE A 249 22.03 -10.20 6.07
C ILE A 249 23.54 -10.03 5.86
N ASP A 250 24.25 -11.11 5.55
CA ASP A 250 25.71 -11.03 5.35
C ASP A 250 26.07 -10.26 4.09
N SER A 251 25.29 -10.38 3.01
CA SER A 251 25.51 -9.58 1.80
C SER A 251 25.36 -8.08 2.06
N ILE A 252 24.39 -7.68 2.91
CA ILE A 252 24.23 -6.28 3.32
C ILE A 252 25.42 -5.83 4.17
N ARG A 253 25.90 -6.66 5.10
CA ARG A 253 27.10 -6.33 5.89
C ARG A 253 28.33 -6.12 5.02
N GLU A 254 28.56 -6.97 4.03
CA GLU A 254 29.67 -6.81 3.09
C GLU A 254 29.53 -5.55 2.23
N LEU A 255 28.31 -5.21 1.81
CA LEU A 255 28.06 -3.95 1.11
C LEU A 255 28.32 -2.72 2.01
N LEU A 256 27.94 -2.75 3.29
CA LEU A 256 28.23 -1.65 4.21
C LEU A 256 29.75 -1.49 4.46
N LYS A 257 30.50 -2.59 4.55
CA LYS A 257 31.98 -2.55 4.58
C LYS A 257 32.56 -1.99 3.29
N PHE A 258 31.99 -2.36 2.14
CA PHE A 258 32.40 -1.84 0.84
C PHE A 258 32.23 -0.30 0.75
N LEU A 259 31.13 0.23 1.29
CA LEU A 259 30.89 1.67 1.40
C LEU A 259 31.87 2.33 2.38
N GLU A 260 32.11 1.72 3.53
CA GLU A 260 33.06 2.23 4.54
C GLU A 260 34.46 2.45 3.98
N GLN A 261 34.93 1.57 3.09
CA GLN A 261 36.24 1.68 2.42
C GLN A 261 36.32 2.88 1.46
N ARG A 262 35.19 3.51 1.13
CA ARG A 262 35.05 4.60 0.15
C ARG A 262 34.45 5.84 0.79
N LYS A 263 34.99 6.27 1.94
CA LYS A 263 34.48 7.40 2.73
C LYS A 263 34.23 8.68 1.93
N GLU A 264 35.03 8.94 0.90
CA GLU A 264 34.91 10.12 0.04
C GLU A 264 33.64 10.12 -0.83
N TYR A 265 33.13 8.94 -1.18
CA TYR A 265 32.00 8.71 -2.07
C TYR A 265 30.77 8.16 -1.33
N MET A 266 30.71 8.36 -0.01
CA MET A 266 29.60 7.88 0.80
C MET A 266 28.28 8.55 0.38
N PRO A 267 27.16 7.80 0.33
CA PRO A 267 25.87 8.39 0.06
C PRO A 267 25.46 9.36 1.18
N ASN A 268 24.61 10.33 0.84
CA ASN A 268 24.10 11.29 1.83
C ASN A 268 23.06 10.63 2.75
N GLU A 269 22.21 9.79 2.17
CA GLU A 269 21.08 9.17 2.85
C GLU A 269 20.94 7.69 2.44
N ILE A 270 20.33 6.90 3.32
CA ILE A 270 19.88 5.54 3.01
C ILE A 270 18.40 5.43 3.36
N ALA A 271 17.57 5.05 2.40
CA ALA A 271 16.18 4.68 2.59
C ALA A 271 16.04 3.17 2.79
N VAL A 272 15.37 2.76 3.86
CA VAL A 272 15.18 1.34 4.23
C VAL A 272 13.73 0.93 4.23
N ASN A 273 13.46 -0.27 3.74
CA ASN A 273 12.11 -0.81 3.58
C ASN A 273 11.83 -2.02 4.49
N ASP A 274 12.73 -2.32 5.43
CA ASP A 274 12.53 -3.29 6.51
C ASP A 274 13.34 -2.91 7.77
N TRP A 275 12.89 -3.42 8.92
CA TRP A 275 13.51 -3.13 10.21
C TRP A 275 14.86 -3.84 10.44
N GLY A 276 15.12 -4.94 9.74
CA GLY A 276 16.41 -5.64 9.80
C GLY A 276 17.52 -4.81 9.18
N THR A 277 17.29 -4.27 7.98
CA THR A 277 18.21 -3.36 7.30
C THR A 277 18.40 -2.07 8.11
N ALA A 278 17.32 -1.50 8.67
CA ALA A 278 17.42 -0.37 9.59
C ALA A 278 18.36 -0.66 10.77
N HIS A 279 18.21 -1.83 11.41
CA HIS A 279 19.07 -2.25 12.53
C HIS A 279 20.55 -2.38 12.10
N LEU A 280 20.82 -3.02 10.95
CA LEU A 280 22.18 -3.17 10.43
C LEU A 280 22.85 -1.83 10.16
N ILE A 281 22.14 -0.87 9.55
CA ILE A 281 22.68 0.46 9.27
C ILE A 281 22.90 1.25 10.56
N ARG A 282 21.99 1.18 11.54
CA ARG A 282 22.18 1.84 12.84
C ARG A 282 23.44 1.33 13.54
N LYS A 283 23.65 0.02 13.56
CA LYS A 283 24.87 -0.58 14.13
C LYS A 283 26.11 -0.13 13.37
N TRP A 284 26.09 -0.19 12.04
CA TRP A 284 27.19 0.28 11.20
C TRP A 284 27.51 1.77 11.40
N LYS A 285 26.50 2.63 11.55
CA LYS A 285 26.67 4.06 11.89
C LYS A 285 27.38 4.24 13.24
N GLN A 286 27.01 3.45 14.25
CA GLN A 286 27.65 3.49 15.57
C GLN A 286 29.12 3.04 15.51
N GLU A 287 29.40 1.97 14.76
CA GLU A 287 30.75 1.38 14.66
C GLU A 287 31.71 2.25 13.85
N THR A 288 31.23 2.87 12.77
CA THR A 288 32.07 3.63 11.83
C THR A 288 32.03 5.15 12.05
N GLN A 289 31.14 5.62 12.93
CA GLN A 289 30.88 7.04 13.19
C GLN A 289 30.58 7.85 11.91
N ASN A 290 29.96 7.23 10.92
CA ASN A 290 29.61 7.91 9.67
C ASN A 290 28.37 8.81 9.83
N CYS A 291 28.23 9.78 8.93
CA CYS A 291 27.16 10.79 8.95
C CYS A 291 25.98 10.49 8.01
N VAL A 292 25.85 9.26 7.50
CA VAL A 292 24.77 8.91 6.58
C VAL A 292 23.44 8.99 7.30
N LYS A 293 22.48 9.70 6.73
CA LYS A 293 21.13 9.80 7.30
C LYS A 293 20.32 8.56 6.98
N LEU A 294 19.45 8.17 7.91
CA LEU A 294 18.57 7.02 7.73
C LEU A 294 17.14 7.52 7.51
N ASN A 295 16.50 7.06 6.43
CA ASN A 295 15.15 7.45 6.05
C ASN A 295 14.21 6.23 6.15
N LEU A 296 12.96 6.49 6.52
CA LEU A 296 11.90 5.48 6.48
C LEU A 296 11.40 5.33 5.03
N GLY A 297 11.69 4.20 4.40
CA GLY A 297 11.24 3.90 3.05
C GLY A 297 9.74 3.61 2.95
N ILE A 298 9.25 3.64 1.72
CA ILE A 298 7.85 3.48 1.34
C ILE A 298 7.18 2.26 1.97
N LEU A 299 7.84 1.08 2.01
CA LEU A 299 7.22 -0.15 2.49
C LEU A 299 6.96 -0.19 4.01
N LEU A 300 7.60 0.72 4.77
CA LEU A 300 7.38 0.88 6.21
C LEU A 300 6.35 1.98 6.53
N ASN A 301 5.94 2.74 5.52
CA ASN A 301 4.81 3.65 5.59
C ASN A 301 3.53 2.92 5.15
N ARG A 302 2.50 2.94 6.00
CA ARG A 302 1.27 2.16 5.80
C ARG A 302 0.09 3.12 5.77
N TYR A 303 -0.53 3.21 4.61
CA TYR A 303 -1.80 3.91 4.41
C TYR A 303 -2.56 3.28 3.24
N LYS A 304 -3.86 3.56 3.17
CA LYS A 304 -4.79 2.89 2.25
C LYS A 304 -4.71 3.54 0.87
N LYS A 305 -4.25 2.77 -0.11
CA LYS A 305 -4.03 3.25 -1.48
C LYS A 305 -4.47 2.19 -2.47
N ASP A 306 -5.41 2.56 -3.34
CA ASP A 306 -5.91 1.72 -4.42
C ASP A 306 -6.67 2.59 -5.42
N ASN A 307 -6.37 2.48 -6.71
CA ASN A 307 -7.07 3.23 -7.74
C ASN A 307 -8.55 2.85 -7.86
N ARG A 308 -8.96 1.69 -7.36
CA ARG A 308 -10.36 1.26 -7.29
C ARG A 308 -11.13 1.96 -6.17
N SER A 309 -10.44 2.62 -5.23
CA SER A 309 -11.10 3.34 -4.15
C SER A 309 -12.03 4.45 -4.65
N ARG A 310 -11.76 5.02 -5.84
CA ARG A 310 -12.60 6.02 -6.49
C ARG A 310 -14.01 5.53 -6.86
N TYR A 311 -14.22 4.21 -6.91
CA TYR A 311 -15.52 3.60 -7.19
C TYR A 311 -16.32 3.31 -5.90
N LEU A 312 -15.71 3.47 -4.73
CA LEU A 312 -16.42 3.25 -3.46
C LEU A 312 -17.49 4.32 -3.27
N LYS A 313 -18.64 3.92 -2.75
CA LYS A 313 -19.77 4.81 -2.43
C LYS A 313 -19.62 5.51 -1.07
N GLU A 314 -18.58 5.19 -0.32
CA GLU A 314 -18.35 5.66 1.05
C GLU A 314 -17.30 6.77 1.09
N GLU A 315 -17.37 7.61 2.13
CA GLU A 315 -16.36 8.64 2.37
C GLU A 315 -14.99 8.03 2.68
N THR A 316 -13.96 8.47 1.97
CA THR A 316 -12.57 8.00 2.12
C THR A 316 -11.71 8.91 3.00
N ASN A 317 -12.33 9.82 3.76
CA ASN A 317 -11.63 10.75 4.68
C ASN A 317 -10.70 10.03 5.68
N CYS A 318 -11.06 8.80 6.08
CA CYS A 318 -10.22 7.97 6.94
C CYS A 318 -8.93 7.44 6.28
N PHE A 319 -8.69 7.73 4.99
CA PHE A 319 -7.48 7.30 4.27
C PHE A 319 -6.38 8.37 4.29
N GLN A 320 -6.72 9.61 4.67
CA GLN A 320 -5.80 10.75 4.65
C GLN A 320 -4.67 10.63 5.68
N GLU A 321 -4.87 9.85 6.75
CA GLU A 321 -3.85 9.61 7.78
C GLU A 321 -3.11 8.29 7.57
N THR A 322 -1.85 8.28 7.97
CA THR A 322 -0.92 7.15 7.89
C THR A 322 -0.48 6.74 9.30
N ASN A 323 0.26 5.63 9.42
CA ASN A 323 0.93 5.30 10.67
C ASN A 323 1.89 6.41 11.18
N LEU A 324 2.40 7.28 10.29
CA LEU A 324 3.24 8.43 10.65
C LEU A 324 2.48 9.54 11.38
N ASN A 325 1.15 9.58 11.31
CA ASN A 325 0.34 10.55 12.04
C ASN A 325 0.20 10.18 13.53
N SER A 326 0.60 8.95 13.90
CA SER A 326 0.58 8.48 15.29
C SER A 326 1.78 9.01 16.09
N GLU A 327 1.51 9.63 17.25
CA GLU A 327 2.53 10.18 18.14
C GLU A 327 3.52 9.12 18.66
N PHE A 328 3.02 7.94 19.06
CA PHE A 328 3.90 6.87 19.57
C PHE A 328 4.86 6.39 18.48
N TYR A 329 4.40 6.36 17.23
CA TYR A 329 5.21 5.89 16.11
C TYR A 329 6.27 6.93 15.74
N GLN A 330 5.93 8.22 15.72
CA GLN A 330 6.89 9.31 15.54
C GLN A 330 8.01 9.28 16.60
N GLN A 331 7.65 9.05 17.86
CA GLN A 331 8.63 8.90 18.93
C GLN A 331 9.54 7.69 18.70
N TYR A 332 8.98 6.55 18.31
CA TYR A 332 9.76 5.35 17.97
C TYR A 332 10.74 5.61 16.81
N LEU A 333 10.31 6.30 15.75
CA LEU A 333 11.17 6.64 14.60
C LEU A 333 12.34 7.55 15.01
N LYS A 334 12.07 8.54 15.87
CA LYS A 334 13.09 9.44 16.42
C LYS A 334 14.12 8.68 17.25
N GLU A 335 13.70 7.76 18.11
CA GLU A 335 14.59 6.89 18.90
C GLU A 335 15.45 5.97 18.01
N ASN A 336 14.93 5.63 16.83
CA ASN A 336 15.63 4.86 15.81
C ASN A 336 16.51 5.71 14.88
N GLN A 337 16.65 7.02 15.13
CA GLN A 337 17.46 7.95 14.32
C GLN A 337 17.01 8.00 12.85
N ILE A 338 15.71 7.85 12.62
CA ILE A 338 15.08 8.10 11.33
C ILE A 338 14.88 9.61 11.18
N GLU A 339 15.36 10.19 10.09
CA GLU A 339 15.40 11.66 9.88
C GLU A 339 14.40 12.17 8.83
N ARG A 340 13.93 11.28 7.95
CA ARG A 340 13.04 11.59 6.82
C ARG A 340 12.09 10.43 6.54
N TYR A 341 10.92 10.74 6.00
CA TYR A 341 9.87 9.77 5.67
C TYR A 341 9.53 9.84 4.19
N GLU A 342 9.55 8.69 3.50
CA GLU A 342 9.14 8.59 2.10
C GLU A 342 7.62 8.36 2.01
N LEU A 343 6.93 9.21 1.25
CA LEU A 343 5.49 9.18 0.97
C LEU A 343 5.29 8.97 -0.55
N GLU A 344 4.13 8.47 -0.97
CA GLU A 344 3.73 8.38 -2.38
C GLU A 344 2.42 9.15 -2.62
N ALA A 345 2.31 9.85 -3.74
CA ALA A 345 1.03 10.40 -4.19
C ALA A 345 0.12 9.26 -4.66
N CYS A 346 -1.15 9.25 -4.23
CA CYS A 346 -2.02 8.07 -4.41
C CYS A 346 -3.52 8.38 -4.57
N GLY A 347 -3.85 9.47 -5.27
CA GLY A 347 -5.22 9.78 -5.70
C GLY A 347 -6.13 10.37 -4.63
N HIS A 348 -5.60 10.68 -3.44
CA HIS A 348 -6.33 11.39 -2.39
C HIS A 348 -5.39 12.27 -1.56
N GLU A 349 -5.97 13.21 -0.82
CA GLU A 349 -5.23 14.10 0.09
C GLU A 349 -4.60 13.31 1.24
N ILE A 350 -3.39 13.69 1.64
CA ILE A 350 -2.65 13.08 2.75
C ILE A 350 -2.39 14.16 3.80
N VAL A 351 -2.70 13.87 5.06
CA VAL A 351 -2.30 14.72 6.19
C VAL A 351 -0.81 14.55 6.42
N ILE A 352 0.00 15.48 5.90
CA ILE A 352 1.45 15.44 6.04
C ILE A 352 1.83 15.53 7.54
N PRO A 353 2.49 14.50 8.11
CA PRO A 353 2.88 14.52 9.52
C PRO A 353 4.01 15.53 9.78
N LYS A 354 4.36 15.77 11.05
CA LYS A 354 5.57 16.55 11.37
C LYS A 354 6.82 15.78 10.94
N GLY A 355 7.77 16.46 10.29
CA GLY A 355 9.04 15.85 9.88
C GLY A 355 9.54 16.38 8.53
N LYS A 356 10.55 15.72 7.98
CA LYS A 356 11.02 15.93 6.61
C LYS A 356 10.46 14.82 5.72
N HIS A 357 9.96 15.18 4.55
CA HIS A 357 9.19 14.25 3.72
C HIS A 357 9.58 14.36 2.27
N SER A 358 9.70 13.21 1.62
CA SER A 358 9.76 13.15 0.16
C SER A 358 8.46 12.57 -0.36
N LEU A 359 7.97 13.12 -1.47
CA LEU A 359 6.78 12.64 -2.16
C LEU A 359 7.18 11.98 -3.48
N HIS A 360 6.95 10.68 -3.59
CA HIS A 360 7.21 9.86 -4.78
C HIS A 360 6.05 9.93 -5.77
N LEU A 361 6.38 10.15 -7.04
CA LEU A 361 5.45 10.34 -8.16
C LEU A 361 5.86 9.49 -9.37
N PRO A 362 4.92 9.15 -10.28
CA PRO A 362 3.46 9.22 -10.13
C PRO A 362 2.86 7.88 -9.69
N PHE A 363 3.70 6.86 -9.53
CA PHE A 363 3.25 5.52 -9.19
C PHE A 363 3.28 5.31 -7.69
N PHE A 364 2.25 4.64 -7.19
CA PHE A 364 2.21 4.19 -5.82
C PHE A 364 1.99 2.68 -5.77
N GLN A 365 2.62 2.03 -4.80
CA GLN A 365 2.45 0.62 -4.58
C GLN A 365 1.06 0.33 -3.99
N THR A 366 0.34 -0.70 -4.43
CA THR A 366 -0.90 -1.17 -3.76
C THR A 366 -0.64 -2.44 -2.96
N ASN A 367 0.21 -3.33 -3.48
CA ASN A 367 0.62 -4.56 -2.82
C ASN A 367 2.04 -4.96 -3.27
N THR A 368 2.83 -5.49 -2.34
CA THR A 368 4.16 -6.04 -2.59
C THR A 368 4.29 -7.40 -1.91
N ALA A 369 4.58 -8.41 -2.69
CA ALA A 369 4.83 -9.76 -2.20
C ALA A 369 6.32 -9.95 -1.84
N GLN A 370 6.60 -10.87 -0.93
CA GLN A 370 7.97 -11.31 -0.64
C GLN A 370 8.59 -12.06 -1.84
N PHE A 371 7.79 -12.68 -2.69
CA PHE A 371 8.28 -13.40 -3.85
C PHE A 371 7.86 -12.71 -5.14
N CYS A 372 8.73 -12.79 -6.15
CA CYS A 372 8.48 -12.19 -7.46
C CYS A 372 7.34 -12.92 -8.17
N THR A 373 6.16 -12.28 -8.17
CA THR A 373 4.97 -12.84 -8.82
C THR A 373 5.13 -12.96 -10.33
N LEU A 374 5.91 -12.04 -10.94
CA LEU A 374 6.25 -12.11 -12.36
C LEU A 374 7.13 -13.33 -12.66
N TYR A 375 8.14 -13.58 -11.83
CA TYR A 375 8.97 -14.78 -11.94
C TYR A 375 8.11 -16.05 -11.81
N ALA A 376 7.22 -16.12 -10.81
CA ALA A 376 6.35 -17.28 -10.62
C ALA A 376 5.49 -17.56 -11.86
N LYS A 377 4.91 -16.51 -12.47
CA LYS A 377 4.15 -16.65 -13.71
C LYS A 377 5.01 -17.13 -14.88
N CYS A 378 6.18 -16.53 -15.09
CA CYS A 378 7.05 -16.88 -16.21
C CYS A 378 7.68 -18.28 -16.06
N ALA A 379 8.12 -18.65 -14.86
CA ALA A 379 8.84 -19.90 -14.61
C ALA A 379 7.91 -21.08 -14.30
N CYS A 380 6.70 -20.84 -13.78
CA CYS A 380 5.79 -21.89 -13.30
C CYS A 380 4.40 -21.85 -13.96
N GLY A 381 4.13 -20.88 -14.85
CA GLY A 381 2.83 -20.70 -15.51
C GLY A 381 1.74 -20.09 -14.62
N ASP A 382 2.02 -19.90 -13.33
CA ASP A 382 1.05 -19.56 -12.29
C ASP A 382 1.63 -18.53 -11.31
N ARG A 383 0.91 -17.42 -11.16
CA ARG A 383 1.28 -16.30 -10.27
C ARG A 383 1.25 -16.70 -8.79
N GLY A 384 0.45 -17.70 -8.42
CA GLY A 384 0.33 -18.19 -7.04
C GLY A 384 1.46 -19.12 -6.62
N ARG A 385 2.19 -19.73 -7.56
CA ARG A 385 3.28 -20.69 -7.29
C ARG A 385 4.61 -19.99 -7.02
N GLN A 386 4.61 -19.18 -5.96
CA GLN A 386 5.72 -18.36 -5.57
C GLN A 386 6.78 -19.14 -4.78
N LYS A 387 8.06 -18.89 -5.09
CA LYS A 387 9.21 -19.47 -4.38
C LYS A 387 10.38 -18.49 -4.35
N SER A 388 11.36 -18.76 -3.49
CA SER A 388 12.61 -18.02 -3.49
C SER A 388 13.37 -18.22 -4.81
N VAL A 389 14.03 -17.16 -5.27
CA VAL A 389 14.81 -17.15 -6.51
C VAL A 389 16.25 -16.82 -6.13
N GLU A 390 17.18 -17.70 -6.43
CA GLU A 390 18.61 -17.46 -6.21
C GLU A 390 19.23 -16.74 -7.40
N GLN A 391 18.93 -17.20 -8.62
CA GLN A 391 19.39 -16.61 -9.87
C GLN A 391 18.21 -15.95 -10.59
N CYS A 392 18.15 -14.61 -10.53
CA CYS A 392 17.09 -13.85 -11.15
C CYS A 392 17.35 -13.69 -12.67
N PRO A 393 16.44 -14.15 -13.55
CA PRO A 393 16.59 -13.97 -15.00
C PRO A 393 16.26 -12.54 -15.47
N GLY A 394 15.75 -11.69 -14.58
CA GLY A 394 15.41 -10.30 -14.89
C GLY A 394 14.26 -10.16 -15.89
N TYR A 395 13.22 -11.00 -15.80
CA TYR A 395 12.03 -10.91 -16.67
C TYR A 395 11.35 -9.54 -16.65
N CYS A 396 11.40 -8.84 -15.51
CA CYS A 396 10.86 -7.50 -15.34
C CYS A 396 11.54 -6.42 -16.22
N ARG A 397 12.59 -6.77 -16.97
CA ARG A 397 13.20 -5.89 -17.98
C ARG A 397 12.34 -5.71 -19.23
N GLY A 398 11.44 -6.66 -19.52
CA GLY A 398 10.57 -6.59 -20.71
C GLY A 398 9.18 -7.18 -20.50
N LEU A 399 8.86 -7.65 -19.30
CA LEU A 399 7.55 -8.22 -18.99
C LEU A 399 6.92 -7.53 -17.77
N VAL A 400 5.61 -7.36 -17.85
CA VAL A 400 4.75 -6.76 -16.84
C VAL A 400 3.39 -7.46 -16.85
N PHE A 401 2.60 -7.25 -15.82
CA PHE A 401 1.17 -7.58 -15.82
C PHE A 401 0.38 -6.34 -16.17
N LEU A 402 -0.35 -6.39 -17.28
CA LEU A 402 -1.32 -5.36 -17.61
C LEU A 402 -2.62 -5.61 -16.83
N TYR A 403 -3.30 -4.52 -16.52
CA TYR A 403 -4.63 -4.51 -15.94
C TYR A 403 -5.54 -3.66 -16.86
N PRO A 404 -6.86 -3.79 -16.75
CA PRO A 404 -7.79 -3.00 -17.54
C PRO A 404 -7.45 -1.51 -17.49
N ARG A 405 -7.55 -0.83 -18.64
CA ARG A 405 -7.15 0.58 -18.84
C ARG A 405 -7.75 1.49 -17.76
N HIS A 406 -9.03 1.32 -17.46
CA HIS A 406 -9.76 2.14 -16.50
C HIS A 406 -9.25 2.02 -15.05
N LEU A 407 -8.55 0.94 -14.69
CA LEU A 407 -7.99 0.78 -13.35
C LEU A 407 -6.75 1.64 -13.14
N GLU A 408 -6.03 1.96 -14.21
CA GLU A 408 -4.78 2.71 -14.17
C GLU A 408 -3.72 2.02 -13.29
N MET A 409 -3.52 0.73 -13.53
CA MET A 409 -2.68 -0.14 -12.70
C MET A 409 -1.82 -1.06 -13.57
N PHE A 410 -0.68 -1.48 -13.04
CA PHE A 410 0.15 -2.51 -13.65
C PHE A 410 0.98 -3.27 -12.60
N GLY A 411 1.32 -4.52 -12.88
CA GLY A 411 2.22 -5.30 -12.04
C GLY A 411 3.63 -5.38 -12.62
N LYS A 412 4.65 -5.07 -11.84
CA LYS A 412 6.07 -5.26 -12.21
C LYS A 412 6.79 -5.94 -11.04
N TYR A 413 7.76 -6.81 -11.34
CA TYR A 413 8.47 -7.63 -10.33
C TYR A 413 7.52 -8.32 -9.30
N ASN A 414 7.64 -7.97 -8.02
CA ASN A 414 6.83 -8.44 -6.90
C ASN A 414 5.75 -7.43 -6.44
N THR A 415 5.48 -6.37 -7.20
CA THR A 415 4.60 -5.27 -6.78
C THR A 415 3.51 -4.96 -7.81
N LEU A 416 2.35 -4.55 -7.31
CA LEU A 416 1.27 -3.95 -8.08
C LEU A 416 1.30 -2.43 -7.87
N PHE A 417 1.29 -1.68 -8.96
CA PHE A 417 1.31 -0.22 -8.97
C PHE A 417 -0.03 0.33 -9.40
N GLY A 418 -0.46 1.41 -8.74
CA GLY A 418 -1.45 2.35 -9.25
C GLY A 418 -0.77 3.60 -9.78
N TYR A 419 -1.42 4.26 -10.74
CA TYR A 419 -1.01 5.56 -11.28
C TYR A 419 -1.83 6.68 -10.64
N ASP A 420 -1.15 7.67 -10.09
CA ASP A 420 -1.74 8.93 -9.61
C ASP A 420 -1.62 10.01 -10.69
N ARG A 421 -2.77 10.42 -11.23
CA ARG A 421 -2.85 11.47 -12.25
C ARG A 421 -2.49 12.84 -11.71
N THR A 422 -3.08 13.19 -10.56
CA THR A 422 -3.09 14.55 -10.01
C THR A 422 -1.67 15.08 -9.81
N SER A 423 -0.74 14.24 -9.38
CA SER A 423 0.65 14.64 -9.14
C SER A 423 1.42 15.09 -10.39
N LEU A 424 1.03 14.65 -11.59
CA LEU A 424 1.61 15.16 -12.84
C LEU A 424 0.68 16.12 -13.58
N GLU A 425 -0.62 16.11 -13.31
CA GLU A 425 -1.58 16.98 -14.00
C GLU A 425 -1.75 18.36 -13.33
N GLU A 426 -1.59 18.44 -12.00
CA GLU A 426 -1.96 19.61 -11.19
C GLU A 426 -0.80 20.07 -10.29
N MET A 427 -0.06 21.10 -10.72
CA MET A 427 1.05 21.64 -9.92
C MET A 427 0.59 22.31 -8.63
N GLU A 428 -0.67 22.77 -8.56
CA GLU A 428 -1.21 23.35 -7.33
C GLU A 428 -1.38 22.30 -6.22
N TYR A 429 -1.71 21.05 -6.57
CA TYR A 429 -1.71 19.93 -5.63
C TYR A 429 -0.30 19.70 -5.04
N LEU A 430 0.73 19.71 -5.89
CA LEU A 430 2.12 19.62 -5.43
C LEU A 430 2.53 20.84 -4.61
N ASN A 431 2.17 22.06 -5.02
CA ASN A 431 2.47 23.28 -4.28
C ASN A 431 1.77 23.34 -2.92
N GLN A 432 0.56 22.78 -2.80
CA GLN A 432 -0.13 22.58 -1.53
C GLN A 432 0.63 21.59 -0.65
N SER A 433 1.04 20.45 -1.21
CA SER A 433 1.85 19.46 -0.50
C SER A 433 3.16 20.06 0.02
N VAL A 434 3.82 20.89 -0.79
CA VAL A 434 5.04 21.62 -0.39
C VAL A 434 4.76 22.59 0.77
N ARG A 435 3.66 23.35 0.70
CA ARG A 435 3.23 24.22 1.81
C ARG A 435 2.89 23.46 3.10
N GLN A 436 2.45 22.21 2.98
CA GLN A 436 2.15 21.32 4.11
C GLN A 436 3.39 20.60 4.67
N GLY A 437 4.57 20.74 4.05
CA GLY A 437 5.84 20.25 4.58
C GLY A 437 6.58 19.23 3.71
N ILE A 438 6.13 18.96 2.49
CA ILE A 438 6.95 18.23 1.51
C ILE A 438 8.10 19.13 1.04
N ASP A 439 9.34 18.70 1.25
CA ASP A 439 10.53 19.44 0.84
C ASP A 439 11.31 18.77 -0.30
N ARG A 440 10.89 17.55 -0.70
CA ARG A 440 11.46 16.79 -1.82
C ARG A 440 10.39 16.14 -2.68
N ILE A 441 10.52 16.25 -3.99
CA ILE A 441 9.75 15.46 -4.97
C ILE A 441 10.69 14.43 -5.57
N VAL A 442 10.27 13.15 -5.54
CA VAL A 442 11.01 12.03 -6.12
C VAL A 442 10.23 11.51 -7.30
N VAL A 443 10.83 11.54 -8.50
CA VAL A 443 10.15 11.09 -9.71
C VAL A 443 10.69 9.74 -10.14
N ASN A 444 9.76 8.81 -10.32
CA ASN A 444 10.03 7.50 -10.89
C ASN A 444 9.02 7.21 -12.00
N LEU A 445 9.44 7.40 -13.25
CA LEU A 445 8.66 7.05 -14.43
C LEU A 445 8.76 5.57 -14.81
N LEU A 446 9.43 4.72 -14.00
CA LEU A 446 9.64 3.24 -14.05
C LEU A 446 9.89 2.54 -15.39
#